data_AF-A0A843HGW2-F1
#
_entry.id   AF-A0A843HGW2-F1
#
_cell.length_a   1.000
_cell.length_b   1.000
_cell.length_c   1.000
_cell.angle_alpha   90.00
_cell.angle_beta   90.00
_cell.angle_gamma   90.00
#
_symmetry.space_group_name_H-M   'P 1'
#
loop_
_entity.id
_entity.type
_entity.pdbx_description
1 polymer ?
#
loop_
_entity_poly.entity_id
_entity_poly.type
_entity_poly.pdbx_seq_one_letter_code
_entity_poly.pdbx_strand_id
1 'polypeptide(L)'
;MSFKEQLDSMRAKVKKYMKPESSKEELEELNGILADLDNVEKDYNSLSQEKDKYKDKIINMVLNEGNDDTPPDDENGRKPKSMEEFINNFEKEHKEEK
;
A
#
# COMPACT_ATOMS: atom_id res chain seq x y z
N MET A 1 -2.59 12.44 3.68
CA MET A 1 -3.21 11.73 4.81
C MET A 1 -3.20 10.26 4.43
N SER A 2 -2.40 9.47 5.13
CA SER A 2 -2.19 8.04 4.84
C SER A 2 -3.46 7.22 5.07
N PHE A 3 -3.54 6.05 4.43
CA PHE A 3 -4.65 5.11 4.63
C PHE A 3 -4.84 4.72 6.11
N LYS A 4 -3.74 4.53 6.84
CA LYS A 4 -3.77 4.25 8.27
C LYS A 4 -4.41 5.38 9.08
N GLU A 5 -4.04 6.63 8.80
CA GLU A 5 -4.64 7.80 9.46
C GLU A 5 -6.14 7.91 9.18
N GLN A 6 -6.59 7.52 7.98
CA GLN A 6 -8.02 7.48 7.64
C GLN A 6 -8.76 6.40 8.44
N LEU A 7 -8.22 5.18 8.53
CA LEU A 7 -8.78 4.10 9.35
C LEU A 7 -8.85 4.49 10.83
N ASP A 8 -7.79 5.09 11.37
CA ASP A 8 -7.75 5.55 12.76
C ASP A 8 -8.77 6.67 13.02
N SER A 9 -8.96 7.59 12.06
CA SER A 9 -10.01 8.60 12.13
C SER A 9 -11.41 7.99 12.16
N MET A 10 -11.66 6.96 11.35
CA MET A 10 -12.94 6.25 11.32
C MET A 10 -13.18 5.50 12.63
N ARG A 11 -12.18 4.77 13.16
CA ARG A 11 -12.26 4.12 14.48
C ARG A 11 -12.60 5.12 15.58
N ALA A 12 -11.96 6.29 15.58
CA ALA A 12 -12.22 7.34 16.57
C ALA A 12 -13.67 7.86 16.46
N LYS A 13 -14.20 8.03 15.25
CA LYS A 13 -15.60 8.41 15.02
C LYS A 13 -16.56 7.34 15.53
N VAL A 14 -16.34 6.07 15.19
CA VAL A 14 -17.19 4.94 15.64
C VAL A 14 -17.23 4.87 17.17
N LYS A 15 -16.06 4.93 17.83
CA LYS A 15 -15.97 4.96 19.30
C LYS A 15 -16.71 6.14 19.93
N LYS A 16 -16.75 7.29 19.26
CA LYS A 16 -17.51 8.47 19.74
C LYS A 16 -19.03 8.26 19.69
N TYR A 17 -19.52 7.41 18.80
CA TYR A 17 -20.94 7.05 18.72
C TYR A 17 -21.33 5.95 19.72
N MET A 18 -20.37 5.21 20.28
CA MET A 18 -20.61 4.25 21.35
C MET A 18 -20.81 5.00 22.67
N LYS A 19 -22.06 5.21 23.06
CA LYS A 19 -22.40 5.93 24.29
C LYS A 19 -22.94 4.98 25.36
N PRO A 20 -22.85 5.32 26.65
CA PRO A 20 -23.41 4.50 27.73
C PRO A 20 -24.92 4.25 27.60
N GLU A 21 -25.64 5.19 26.99
CA GLU A 21 -27.07 5.12 26.73
C GLU A 21 -27.45 4.36 25.44
N SER A 22 -26.47 3.95 24.64
CA SER A 22 -26.72 3.17 23.42
C SER A 22 -27.35 1.83 23.76
N SER A 23 -28.30 1.40 22.93
CA SER A 23 -28.90 0.08 23.04
C SER A 23 -27.86 -1.02 22.78
N LYS A 24 -28.13 -2.24 23.26
CA LYS A 24 -27.25 -3.39 23.02
C LYS A 24 -27.05 -3.66 21.53
N GLU A 25 -28.11 -3.49 20.73
CA GLU A 25 -28.11 -3.71 19.29
C GLU A 25 -27.20 -2.69 18.57
N GLU A 26 -27.33 -1.39 18.90
CA GLU A 26 -26.44 -0.36 18.37
C GLU A 26 -24.97 -0.61 18.74
N LEU A 27 -24.70 -1.07 19.97
CA LEU A 27 -23.34 -1.40 20.38
C LEU A 27 -22.78 -2.62 19.64
N GLU A 28 -23.61 -3.62 19.34
CA GLU A 28 -23.21 -4.78 18.53
C GLU A 28 -22.88 -4.37 17.09
N GLU A 29 -23.71 -3.52 16.47
CA GLU A 29 -23.45 -2.99 15.13
C GLU A 29 -22.16 -2.16 15.08
N LEU A 30 -21.95 -1.26 16.04
CA LEU A 30 -20.72 -0.45 16.12
C LEU A 30 -19.47 -1.32 16.34
N ASN A 31 -19.58 -2.40 17.10
CA ASN A 31 -18.51 -3.38 17.24
C ASN A 31 -18.23 -4.14 15.93
N GLY A 32 -19.28 -4.49 15.17
CA GLY A 32 -19.14 -5.07 13.84
C GLY A 32 -18.36 -4.16 12.89
N ILE A 33 -18.71 -2.87 12.86
CA ILE A 33 -18.00 -1.86 12.05
C ILE A 33 -16.51 -1.76 12.44
N LEU A 34 -16.19 -1.81 13.74
CA LEU A 34 -14.79 -1.81 14.19
C LEU A 34 -14.03 -3.05 13.70
N ALA A 35 -14.65 -4.23 13.75
CA ALA A 35 -14.05 -5.46 13.25
C ALA A 35 -13.82 -5.42 11.73
N ASP A 36 -14.76 -4.84 10.97
CA ASP A 36 -14.60 -4.66 9.53
C ASP A 36 -13.45 -3.71 9.19
N LEU A 37 -13.28 -2.61 9.95
CA LEU A 37 -12.14 -1.72 9.78
C LEU A 37 -10.80 -2.42 10.05
N ASP A 38 -10.75 -3.33 11.03
CA ASP A 38 -9.55 -4.12 11.32
C ASP A 38 -9.23 -5.12 10.21
N ASN A 39 -10.26 -5.75 9.62
CA ASN A 39 -10.09 -6.64 8.46
C ASN A 39 -9.56 -5.87 7.24
N VAL A 40 -10.11 -4.68 6.97
CA VAL A 40 -9.66 -3.81 5.88
C VAL A 40 -8.19 -3.39 6.06
N GLU A 41 -7.76 -3.06 7.30
CA GLU A 41 -6.36 -2.76 7.57
C GLU A 41 -5.44 -3.96 7.25
N LYS A 42 -5.87 -5.15 7.65
CA LYS A 42 -5.12 -6.39 7.41
C LYS A 42 -4.97 -6.68 5.93
N ASP A 43 -6.06 -6.58 5.16
CA ASP A 43 -6.05 -6.83 3.72
C ASP A 43 -5.17 -5.81 2.99
N TYR A 44 -5.26 -4.54 3.36
CA TYR A 44 -4.39 -3.50 2.83
C TYR A 44 -2.90 -3.80 3.09
N ASN A 45 -2.57 -4.19 4.33
CA ASN A 45 -1.19 -4.55 4.68
C ASN A 45 -0.69 -5.77 3.88
N SER A 46 -1.55 -6.77 3.68
CA SER A 46 -1.22 -7.94 2.86
C SER A 46 -0.95 -7.55 1.40
N LEU A 47 -1.81 -6.72 0.81
CA LEU A 47 -1.65 -6.23 -0.55
C LEU A 47 -0.39 -5.38 -0.71
N SER A 48 -0.08 -4.53 0.28
CA SER A 48 1.17 -3.76 0.28
C SER A 48 2.40 -4.66 0.27
N GLN A 49 2.42 -5.70 1.11
CA GLN A 49 3.52 -6.66 1.12
C GLN A 49 3.63 -7.46 -0.18
N GLU A 50 2.49 -7.82 -0.79
CA GLU A 50 2.48 -8.52 -2.06
C GLU A 50 2.97 -7.63 -3.20
N LYS A 51 2.59 -6.34 -3.23
CA LYS A 51 3.13 -5.33 -4.14
C LYS A 51 4.65 -5.26 -4.04
N ASP A 52 5.21 -5.20 -2.83
CA ASP A 52 6.66 -5.16 -2.61
C ASP A 52 7.34 -6.42 -3.14
N LYS A 53 6.76 -7.61 -2.90
CA LYS A 53 7.29 -8.87 -3.46
C LYS A 53 7.24 -8.93 -4.99
N TYR A 54 6.18 -8.43 -5.61
CA TYR A 54 6.09 -8.36 -7.08
C TYR A 54 7.10 -7.37 -7.65
N LYS A 55 7.29 -6.23 -7.00
CA LYS A 55 8.32 -5.26 -7.38
C LYS A 55 9.71 -5.90 -7.38
N ASP A 56 10.08 -6.60 -6.31
CA ASP A 56 11.37 -7.30 -6.23
C ASP A 56 11.53 -8.39 -7.30
N LYS A 57 10.45 -9.14 -7.59
CA LYS A 57 10.45 -10.13 -8.68
C LYS A 57 10.65 -9.49 -10.05
N ILE A 58 9.99 -8.38 -10.33
CA ILE A 58 10.14 -7.64 -11.59
C ILE A 58 11.58 -7.13 -11.72
N ILE A 59 12.12 -6.51 -10.67
CA ILE A 59 13.51 -6.04 -10.65
C ILE A 59 14.47 -7.19 -10.91
N ASN A 60 14.30 -8.33 -10.22
CA ASN A 60 15.13 -9.52 -10.43
C ASN A 60 14.99 -10.12 -11.83
N MET A 61 13.79 -10.08 -12.43
CA MET A 61 13.58 -10.56 -13.80
C MET A 61 14.33 -9.68 -14.80
N VAL A 62 14.19 -8.35 -14.70
CA VAL A 62 14.91 -7.41 -15.58
C VAL A 62 16.43 -7.54 -15.40
N LEU A 63 16.91 -7.74 -14.16
CA LEU A 63 18.33 -7.95 -13.88
C LEU A 63 18.88 -9.28 -14.43
N ASN A 64 18.10 -10.35 -14.39
CA ASN A 64 18.57 -11.69 -14.78
C ASN A 64 18.31 -12.04 -16.26
N GLU A 65 17.30 -11.45 -16.91
CA GLU A 65 17.09 -11.59 -18.36
C GLU A 65 18.02 -10.69 -19.18
N GLY A 66 18.65 -9.70 -18.55
CA GLY A 66 19.74 -8.91 -19.10
C GLY A 66 21.09 -9.65 -19.04
N ASN A 67 21.31 -10.58 -19.97
CA ASN A 67 22.68 -10.91 -20.40
C ASN A 67 23.30 -9.79 -21.27
N ASP A 68 22.54 -8.71 -21.53
CA ASP A 68 23.02 -7.45 -22.04
C ASP A 68 22.85 -6.40 -20.92
N ASP A 69 23.92 -5.67 -20.59
CA ASP A 69 24.03 -4.60 -19.56
C ASP A 69 23.14 -3.36 -19.86
N THR A 70 21.99 -3.56 -20.49
CA THR A 70 21.21 -2.55 -21.16
C THR A 70 19.85 -2.41 -20.46
N PRO A 71 19.65 -1.37 -19.63
CA PRO A 71 18.36 -1.16 -18.98
C PRO A 71 17.27 -0.84 -20.02
N PRO A 72 16.02 -1.23 -19.76
CA PRO A 72 14.88 -0.85 -20.59
C PRO A 72 14.63 0.65 -20.53
N ASP A 73 13.99 1.21 -21.57
CA ASP A 73 13.63 2.64 -21.59
C ASP A 73 12.68 2.99 -20.44
N ASP A 74 12.85 4.18 -19.85
CA ASP A 74 11.96 4.72 -18.84
C ASP A 74 10.58 5.08 -19.42
N GLU A 75 9.64 5.50 -18.58
CA GLU A 75 8.29 5.91 -18.97
C GLU A 75 8.25 7.08 -19.98
N ASN A 76 9.36 7.79 -20.16
CA ASN A 76 9.55 8.88 -21.11
C ASN A 76 10.32 8.44 -22.37
N GLY A 77 10.54 7.14 -22.56
CA GLY A 77 11.28 6.57 -23.69
C GLY A 77 12.78 6.87 -23.64
N ARG A 78 13.34 7.19 -22.47
CA ARG A 78 14.78 7.45 -22.30
C ARG A 78 15.46 6.22 -21.74
N LYS A 79 16.61 5.90 -22.33
CA LYS A 79 17.47 4.83 -21.85
C LYS A 79 18.17 5.25 -20.54
N PRO A 80 17.97 4.55 -19.42
CA PRO A 80 18.72 4.78 -18.19
C PRO A 80 20.21 4.54 -18.42
N LYS A 81 21.11 5.29 -17.75
CA LYS A 81 22.56 5.12 -17.95
C LYS A 81 23.08 3.85 -17.30
N SER A 82 22.38 3.34 -16.28
CA SER A 82 22.64 2.05 -15.68
C SER A 82 21.35 1.46 -15.11
N MET A 83 21.40 0.17 -14.80
CA MET A 83 20.29 -0.52 -14.15
C MET A 83 20.03 0.03 -12.73
N GLU A 84 21.05 0.50 -12.01
CA GLU A 84 20.87 1.23 -10.75
C GLU A 84 20.12 2.56 -10.94
N GLU A 85 20.35 3.29 -12.03
CA GLU A 85 19.58 4.53 -12.33
C GLU A 85 18.13 4.20 -12.66
N PHE A 86 17.86 3.13 -13.41
CA PHE A 86 16.50 2.65 -13.68
C PHE A 86 15.75 2.31 -12.38
N ILE A 87 16.37 1.52 -11.50
CA ILE A 87 15.77 1.12 -10.22
C ILE A 87 15.50 2.37 -9.37
N ASN A 88 16.45 3.29 -9.24
CA ASN A 88 16.29 4.51 -8.45
C ASN A 88 15.18 5.44 -9.01
N ASN A 89 15.05 5.56 -10.32
CA ASN A 89 13.98 6.36 -10.93
C ASN A 89 12.61 5.71 -10.72
N PHE A 90 12.50 4.40 -10.97
CA PHE A 90 11.29 3.62 -10.70
C PHE A 90 10.89 3.71 -9.22
N GLU A 91 11.86 3.62 -8.30
CA GLU A 91 11.61 3.79 -6.88
C GLU A 91 11.09 5.18 -6.54
N LYS A 92 11.64 6.22 -7.18
CA LYS A 92 11.32 7.61 -6.89
C LYS A 92 9.93 7.97 -7.40
N GLU A 93 9.62 7.61 -8.64
CA GLU A 93 8.30 7.82 -9.27
C GLU A 93 7.18 7.10 -8.48
N HIS A 94 7.44 5.88 -8.00
CA HIS A 94 6.46 5.11 -7.21
C HIS A 94 6.55 5.33 -5.69
N LYS A 95 7.45 6.19 -5.21
CA LYS A 95 7.49 6.67 -3.80
C LYS A 95 6.69 7.96 -3.60
N GLU A 96 6.39 8.71 -4.66
CA GLU A 96 5.68 10.00 -4.58
C GLU A 96 4.14 9.87 -4.53
N GLU A 97 3.57 8.68 -4.69
CA GLU A 97 2.16 8.40 -4.40
C GLU A 97 1.95 8.03 -2.91
N LYS A 98 2.10 9.00 -2.00
CA LYS A 98 1.67 8.89 -0.58
C LYS A 98 0.97 10.13 -0.06
#